data_AF-A0A2T2Y5X4-F1
#
_entry.id   AF-A0A2T2Y5X4-F1
#
_cell.length_a   1.000
_cell.length_b   1.000
_cell.length_c   1.000
_cell.angle_alpha   90.00
_cell.angle_beta   90.00
_cell.angle_gamma   90.00
#
_symmetry.space_group_name_H-M   'P 1'
#
loop_
_entity.id
_entity.type
_entity.pdbx_description
1 polymer ?
#
loop_
_entity_poly.entity_id
_entity_poly.type
_entity_poly.pdbx_seq_one_letter_code
_entity_poly.pdbx_strand_id
1 'polypeptide(L)'
;MNLKLPLAVIVAVPLLCGMRDPFVPIEDPCHHAQLSLWRYRGAAASGDRLIGIVQRGDDKWQRVEKDAVLHTGWRVLQVTPENLMVETGTGCEPQRWQWTREGTTKHEQDKPANTAASGAAEPGEKRHAGGGRRAGGPGAAKPGRP
;
A
#
# COMPACT_ATOMS: atom_id res chain seq x y z
N MET A 1 -59.62 12.35 25.84
CA MET A 1 -58.51 11.86 25.00
C MET A 1 -57.40 11.36 25.93
N ASN A 2 -57.07 10.07 25.91
CA ASN A 2 -56.09 9.47 26.83
C ASN A 2 -54.65 9.81 26.39
N LEU A 3 -54.12 10.95 26.86
CA LEU A 3 -52.76 11.43 26.56
C LEU A 3 -51.63 10.53 27.12
N LYS A 4 -51.94 9.54 27.97
CA LYS A 4 -50.95 8.67 28.61
C LYS A 4 -50.25 7.73 27.62
N LEU A 5 -50.98 7.18 26.67
CA LEU A 5 -50.44 6.25 25.67
C LEU A 5 -49.47 6.91 24.68
N PRO A 6 -49.80 8.08 24.05
CA PRO A 6 -48.86 8.73 23.14
C PRO A 6 -47.61 9.25 23.87
N LEU A 7 -47.73 9.75 25.10
CA LEU A 7 -46.59 10.20 25.91
C LEU A 7 -45.63 9.05 26.23
N ALA A 8 -46.17 7.88 26.60
CA ALA A 8 -45.37 6.70 26.89
C ALA A 8 -44.59 6.21 25.66
N VAL A 9 -45.20 6.27 24.47
CA VAL A 9 -44.53 5.91 23.21
C VAL A 9 -43.41 6.91 22.86
N ILE A 10 -43.65 8.21 23.03
CA ILE A 10 -42.63 9.26 22.77
C ILE A 10 -41.40 9.09 23.64
N VAL A 11 -41.56 8.64 24.88
CA VAL A 11 -40.43 8.39 25.79
C VAL A 11 -39.80 7.01 25.53
N ALA A 12 -40.60 5.97 25.30
CA ALA A 12 -40.07 4.61 25.13
C ALA A 12 -39.27 4.43 23.83
N VAL A 13 -39.67 5.07 22.73
CA VAL A 13 -39.02 4.91 21.42
C VAL A 13 -37.55 5.36 21.40
N PRO A 14 -37.14 6.56 21.86
CA PRO A 14 -35.72 6.95 21.88
C PRO A 14 -34.88 6.14 22.87
N LEU A 15 -35.49 5.65 23.95
CA LEU A 15 -34.85 4.74 24.91
C LEU A 15 -34.60 3.35 24.31
N LEU A 16 -35.52 2.84 23.48
CA LEU A 16 -35.42 1.55 22.79
C LEU A 16 -34.60 1.61 21.50
N CYS A 17 -34.64 2.74 20.78
CA CYS A 17 -33.88 3.01 19.56
C CYS A 17 -32.55 3.71 19.85
N GLY A 18 -32.03 3.55 21.08
CA GLY A 18 -30.85 4.22 21.64
C GLY A 18 -29.99 4.92 20.59
N MET A 19 -30.01 6.25 20.60
CA MET A 19 -29.27 7.10 19.65
C MET A 19 -27.80 6.71 19.71
N ARG A 20 -27.35 5.84 18.81
CA ARG A 20 -25.95 5.52 18.68
C ARG A 20 -25.26 6.83 18.35
N ASP A 21 -24.24 7.17 19.13
CA ASP A 21 -23.42 8.33 18.82
C ASP A 21 -22.82 8.12 17.42
N PRO A 22 -23.21 8.93 16.41
CA PRO A 22 -22.75 8.75 15.03
C PRO A 22 -21.26 9.06 14.88
N PHE A 23 -20.62 9.62 15.91
CA PHE A 23 -19.19 9.92 15.94
C PHE A 23 -18.36 8.83 16.62
N VAL A 24 -18.98 7.87 17.31
CA VAL A 24 -18.27 6.72 17.88
C VAL A 24 -18.01 5.71 16.77
N PRO A 25 -16.74 5.48 16.39
CA PRO A 25 -16.41 4.49 15.36
C PRO A 25 -16.90 3.10 15.78
N ILE A 26 -17.26 2.29 14.79
CA ILE A 26 -17.42 0.86 15.03
C ILE A 26 -16.05 0.32 15.42
N GLU A 27 -16.00 -0.45 16.51
CA GLU A 27 -14.80 -1.20 16.89
C GLU A 27 -14.34 -2.07 15.70
N ASP A 28 -13.04 -2.04 15.40
CA ASP A 28 -12.43 -2.82 14.31
C ASP A 28 -11.66 -4.01 14.90
N PRO A 29 -12.35 -5.11 15.27
CA PRO A 29 -11.73 -6.27 15.89
C PRO A 29 -10.74 -6.98 14.95
N CYS A 30 -10.90 -6.80 13.64
CA CYS A 30 -10.02 -7.36 12.62
C CYS A 30 -8.77 -6.50 12.37
N HIS A 31 -8.72 -5.31 12.96
CA HIS A 31 -7.74 -4.27 12.68
C HIS A 31 -7.60 -3.95 11.18
N HIS A 32 -8.66 -4.16 10.39
CA HIS A 32 -8.66 -4.02 8.94
C HIS A 32 -8.11 -2.66 8.50
N ALA A 33 -8.45 -1.57 9.20
CA ALA A 33 -7.96 -0.24 8.88
C ALA A 33 -6.42 -0.13 8.95
N GLN A 34 -5.76 -0.94 9.77
CA GLN A 34 -4.30 -0.95 9.88
C GLN A 34 -3.63 -1.65 8.68
N LEU A 35 -4.32 -2.56 7.97
CA LEU A 35 -3.72 -3.32 6.86
C LEU A 35 -3.18 -2.39 5.77
N SER A 36 -3.94 -1.36 5.41
CA SER A 36 -3.57 -0.41 4.36
C SER A 36 -2.49 0.60 4.79
N LEU A 37 -2.28 0.78 6.09
CA LEU A 37 -1.30 1.71 6.66
C LEU A 37 0.10 1.11 6.75
N TRP A 38 0.20 -0.21 6.83
CA TRP A 38 1.50 -0.88 6.90
C TRP A 38 2.20 -0.86 5.54
N ARG A 39 3.54 -0.80 5.59
CA ARG A 39 4.41 -0.77 4.42
C ARG A 39 5.48 -1.85 4.55
N TYR A 40 5.49 -2.75 3.59
CA TYR A 40 6.53 -3.77 3.51
C TYR A 40 7.76 -3.22 2.80
N ARG A 41 8.92 -3.28 3.47
CA ARG A 41 10.17 -2.68 2.96
C ARG A 41 11.12 -3.72 2.37
N GLY A 42 10.80 -5.00 2.55
CA GLY A 42 11.53 -6.14 2.02
C GLY A 42 11.94 -7.11 3.12
N ALA A 43 12.83 -8.04 2.79
CA ALA A 43 13.31 -9.05 3.72
C ALA A 43 14.84 -9.11 3.78
N ALA A 44 15.37 -9.54 4.92
CA ALA A 44 16.79 -9.83 5.11
C ALA A 44 16.99 -11.29 5.48
N ALA A 45 18.01 -11.92 4.93
CA ALA A 45 18.41 -13.27 5.31
C ALA A 45 19.12 -13.25 6.67
N SER A 46 18.84 -14.24 7.51
CA SER A 46 19.50 -14.48 8.79
C SER A 46 19.69 -15.98 8.96
N GLY A 47 20.88 -16.47 8.61
CA GLY A 47 21.12 -17.91 8.43
C GLY A 47 20.16 -18.47 7.38
N ASP A 48 19.46 -19.54 7.74
CA ASP A 48 18.47 -20.21 6.88
C ASP A 48 17.08 -19.55 6.92
N ARG A 49 16.92 -18.45 7.66
CA ARG A 49 15.62 -17.77 7.85
C ARG A 49 15.56 -16.47 7.06
N LEU A 50 14.35 -16.12 6.66
CA LEU A 50 14.06 -14.83 6.04
C LEU A 50 13.24 -13.97 6.99
N ILE A 51 13.74 -12.78 7.29
CA ILE A 51 13.13 -11.85 8.24
C ILE A 51 12.58 -10.67 7.44
N GLY A 52 11.25 -10.53 7.45
CA GLY A 52 10.54 -9.42 6.83
C GLY A 52 10.68 -8.16 7.66
N ILE A 53 10.81 -7.02 6.99
CA ILE A 53 10.88 -5.70 7.60
C ILE A 53 9.65 -4.91 7.19
N VAL A 54 8.83 -4.54 8.16
CA VAL A 54 7.64 -3.72 7.96
C VAL A 54 7.75 -2.42 8.73
N GLN A 55 7.24 -1.35 8.13
CA GLN A 55 6.94 -0.10 8.81
C GLN A 55 5.44 -0.08 9.06
N ARG A 56 5.04 0.12 10.31
CA ARG A 56 3.63 0.22 10.70
C ARG A 56 3.09 1.63 10.43
N GLY A 57 1.77 1.80 10.58
CA GLY A 57 1.12 3.11 10.46
C GLY A 57 1.56 4.15 11.49
N ASP A 58 2.22 3.74 12.59
CA ASP A 58 2.81 4.63 13.60
C ASP A 58 4.30 4.93 13.35
N ASP A 59 4.78 4.69 12.13
CA ASP A 59 6.18 4.82 11.69
C ASP A 59 7.20 3.97 12.45
N LYS A 60 6.72 3.03 13.28
CA LYS A 60 7.62 2.09 13.96
C LYS A 60 7.98 0.93 13.05
N TRP A 61 9.26 0.58 13.10
CA TRP A 61 9.82 -0.57 12.42
C TRP A 61 9.55 -1.84 13.22
N GLN A 62 9.13 -2.90 12.52
CA GLN A 62 8.92 -4.21 13.12
C GLN A 62 9.52 -5.29 12.22
N ARG A 63 10.19 -6.27 12.85
CA ARG A 63 10.70 -7.48 12.20
C ARG A 63 9.65 -8.57 12.31
N VAL A 64 9.43 -9.29 11.21
CA VAL A 64 8.44 -10.36 11.14
C VAL A 64 9.06 -11.62 10.54
N GLU A 65 8.70 -12.77 11.10
CA GLU A 65 9.13 -14.08 10.61
C GLU A 65 7.89 -14.88 10.21
N LYS A 66 8.09 -15.92 9.41
CA LYS A 66 7.03 -16.88 9.08
C LYS A 66 6.44 -17.45 10.37
N ASP A 67 5.12 -17.64 10.38
CA ASP A 67 4.31 -18.19 11.47
C ASP A 67 4.23 -17.31 12.74
N ALA A 68 4.86 -16.13 12.74
CA ALA A 68 4.74 -15.16 13.83
C ALA A 68 3.32 -14.59 13.93
N VAL A 69 2.87 -14.34 15.15
CA VAL A 69 1.60 -13.65 15.43
C VAL A 69 1.91 -12.20 15.79
N LEU A 70 1.32 -11.27 15.05
CA LEU A 70 1.51 -9.83 15.24
C LEU A 70 0.62 -9.33 16.39
N HIS A 71 0.89 -8.12 16.89
CA HIS A 71 0.09 -7.52 17.97
C HIS A 71 -1.38 -7.28 17.58
N THR A 72 -1.69 -7.26 16.29
CA THR A 72 -3.05 -7.19 15.74
C THR A 72 -3.76 -8.55 15.73
N GLY A 73 -3.10 -9.63 16.16
CA GLY A 73 -3.62 -11.00 16.07
C GLY A 73 -3.43 -11.65 14.71
N TRP A 74 -2.92 -10.93 13.71
CA TRP A 74 -2.66 -11.51 12.38
C TRP A 74 -1.48 -12.49 12.42
N ARG A 75 -1.60 -13.58 11.65
CA ARG A 75 -0.53 -14.58 11.52
C ARG A 75 0.23 -14.39 10.23
N VAL A 76 1.56 -14.36 10.29
CA VAL A 76 2.40 -14.30 9.10
C VAL A 76 2.42 -15.66 8.41
N LEU A 77 1.90 -15.72 7.18
CA LEU A 77 1.86 -16.94 6.37
C LEU A 77 3.15 -17.13 5.58
N GLN A 78 3.66 -16.05 5.01
CA GLN A 78 4.83 -16.10 4.13
C GLN A 78 5.60 -14.78 4.14
N VAL A 79 6.93 -14.90 4.17
CA VAL A 79 7.86 -13.79 3.95
C VAL A 79 8.69 -14.14 2.72
N THR A 80 8.74 -13.23 1.75
CA THR A 80 9.61 -13.29 0.57
C THR A 80 10.28 -11.94 0.37
N PRO A 81 11.36 -11.82 -0.43
CA PRO A 81 12.00 -10.52 -0.67
C PRO A 81 11.04 -9.45 -1.19
N GLU A 82 10.03 -9.85 -1.96
CA GLU A 82 9.09 -8.94 -2.63
C GLU A 82 7.71 -8.85 -1.98
N ASN A 83 7.27 -9.89 -1.27
CA ASN A 83 5.93 -9.97 -0.71
C ASN A 83 5.93 -10.47 0.73
N LEU A 84 5.03 -9.90 1.53
CA LEU A 84 4.67 -10.37 2.86
C LEU A 84 3.17 -10.72 2.86
N MET A 85 2.82 -11.93 3.30
CA MET A 85 1.43 -12.38 3.38
C MET A 85 1.05 -12.71 4.83
N VAL A 86 -0.12 -12.26 5.24
CA VAL A 86 -0.72 -12.54 6.55
C VAL A 86 -2.14 -13.07 6.43
N GLU A 87 -2.55 -13.81 7.46
CA GLU A 87 -3.93 -14.19 7.73
C GLU A 87 -4.52 -13.24 8.78
N THR A 88 -5.69 -12.68 8.50
CA THR A 88 -6.35 -11.66 9.34
C THR A 88 -7.23 -12.24 10.44
N GLY A 89 -7.48 -13.55 10.40
CA GLY A 89 -8.26 -14.30 11.40
C GLY A 89 -9.65 -14.72 10.91
N THR A 90 -10.28 -15.63 11.67
CA THR A 90 -11.58 -16.20 11.33
C THR A 90 -12.68 -15.15 11.38
N GLY A 91 -13.46 -15.01 10.30
CA GLY A 91 -14.58 -14.06 10.23
C GLY A 91 -14.16 -12.63 9.84
N CYS A 92 -12.88 -12.38 9.55
CA CYS A 92 -12.37 -11.11 9.07
C CYS A 92 -12.20 -11.10 7.55
N GLU A 93 -12.74 -10.09 6.86
CA GLU A 93 -12.56 -9.95 5.41
C GLU A 93 -11.57 -8.81 5.10
N PRO A 94 -10.57 -9.01 4.22
CA PRO A 94 -10.21 -10.28 3.58
C PRO A 94 -9.51 -11.22 4.56
N GLN A 95 -9.74 -12.53 4.41
CA GLN A 95 -9.08 -13.58 5.22
C GLN A 95 -7.55 -13.57 5.08
N ARG A 96 -7.06 -13.15 3.91
CA ARG A 96 -5.62 -13.02 3.63
C ARG A 96 -5.32 -11.64 3.08
N TRP A 97 -4.21 -11.08 3.54
CA TRP A 97 -3.71 -9.81 3.06
C TRP A 97 -2.26 -9.95 2.62
N GLN A 98 -1.91 -9.30 1.52
CA GLN A 98 -0.56 -9.30 0.97
C GLN A 98 -0.08 -7.87 0.77
N TRP A 99 1.11 -7.58 1.28
CA TRP A 99 1.85 -6.38 0.93
C TRP A 99 2.94 -6.72 -0.07
N THR A 100 3.01 -5.94 -1.14
CA THR A 100 4.17 -5.89 -2.04
C THR A 100 5.18 -4.89 -1.50
N ARG A 101 6.46 -5.16 -1.74
CA ARG A 101 7.55 -4.28 -1.34
C ARG A 101 7.37 -2.89 -1.93
N GLU A 102 7.38 -1.87 -1.07
CA GLU A 102 7.27 -0.49 -1.50
C GLU A 102 8.53 -0.07 -2.26
N GLY A 103 8.36 0.44 -3.49
CA GLY A 103 9.44 0.90 -4.37
C GLY A 103 9.59 0.15 -5.70
N THR A 104 8.86 -0.97 -5.91
CA THR A 104 8.97 -1.76 -7.15
C THR A 104 7.85 -1.50 -8.18
N THR A 105 6.79 -0.76 -7.85
CA THR A 105 5.69 -0.48 -8.80
C THR A 105 5.11 0.92 -8.63
N LYS A 106 5.57 1.86 -9.47
CA LYS A 106 4.83 3.09 -9.79
C LYS A 106 3.83 2.76 -10.90
N HIS A 107 2.64 2.26 -10.54
CA HIS A 107 1.55 2.15 -11.51
C HIS A 107 0.78 3.47 -11.57
N GLU A 108 1.39 4.46 -12.22
CA GLU A 108 0.67 5.60 -12.78
C GLU A 108 0.15 5.13 -14.15
N GLN A 109 -1.08 4.62 -14.19
CA GLN A 109 -1.75 4.36 -15.45
C GLN A 109 -2.30 5.69 -15.97
N ASP A 110 -1.56 6.37 -16.84
CA ASP A 110 -2.14 7.34 -17.74
C ASP A 110 -3.17 6.61 -18.61
N LYS A 111 -4.46 6.84 -18.34
CA LYS A 111 -5.52 6.47 -19.28
C LYS A 111 -5.27 7.25 -20.57
N PRO A 112 -5.09 6.63 -21.74
CA PRO A 112 -5.24 7.36 -22.98
C PRO A 112 -6.71 7.78 -23.09
N ALA A 113 -6.95 9.09 -23.04
CA ALA A 113 -8.24 9.65 -23.42
C ALA A 113 -8.44 9.35 -24.91
N ASN A 114 -9.31 8.38 -25.21
CA ASN A 114 -9.86 8.20 -26.53
C ASN A 114 -10.72 9.43 -26.87
N THR A 115 -10.11 10.43 -27.50
CA THR A 115 -10.86 11.43 -28.26
C THR A 115 -10.47 11.27 -29.72
N ALA A 116 -11.27 10.51 -30.44
CA ALA A 116 -11.26 10.52 -31.89
C ALA A 116 -11.83 11.86 -32.37
N ALA A 117 -11.00 12.69 -33.00
CA ALA A 117 -11.42 13.62 -34.04
C ALA A 117 -10.20 14.05 -34.87
N SER A 118 -10.32 13.80 -36.17
CA SER A 118 -9.37 14.02 -37.27
C SER A 118 -8.59 15.34 -37.28
N GLY A 119 -7.33 15.25 -37.71
CA GLY A 119 -6.57 16.36 -38.24
C GLY A 119 -5.23 15.87 -38.79
N ALA A 120 -5.10 15.85 -40.12
CA ALA A 120 -3.95 15.35 -40.86
C ALA A 120 -2.64 16.07 -40.51
N ALA A 121 -1.55 15.31 -40.37
CA ALA A 121 -0.19 15.80 -40.60
C ALA A 121 0.74 14.61 -40.91
N GLU A 122 1.46 14.74 -42.02
CA GLU A 122 2.36 13.75 -42.64
C GLU A 122 3.58 13.38 -41.76
N PRO A 123 4.25 12.23 -42.00
CA PRO A 123 5.39 11.78 -41.22
C PRO A 123 6.68 12.50 -41.65
N GLY A 124 7.05 13.54 -40.92
CA GLY A 124 8.27 14.31 -41.13
C GLY A 124 9.49 13.77 -40.35
N GLU A 125 10.36 13.08 -41.08
CA GLU A 125 11.83 13.16 -41.08
C GLU A 125 12.57 13.54 -39.76
N LYS A 126 13.46 12.65 -39.34
CA LYS A 126 14.32 12.79 -38.16
C LYS A 126 15.35 13.90 -38.39
N ARG A 127 15.46 14.84 -37.46
CA ARG A 127 16.60 15.78 -37.41
C ARG A 127 17.23 15.78 -36.02
N HIS A 128 18.39 15.13 -35.94
CA HIS A 128 19.38 15.37 -34.90
C HIS A 128 19.87 16.82 -35.01
N ALA A 129 19.67 17.60 -33.95
CA ALA A 129 20.32 18.89 -33.78
C ALA A 129 21.45 18.72 -32.76
N GLY A 130 22.68 18.82 -33.27
CA GLY A 130 23.89 18.81 -32.47
C GLY A 130 24.16 20.14 -31.78
N GLY A 131 24.86 20.06 -30.66
CA GLY A 131 25.55 21.16 -29.99
C GLY A 131 26.42 20.54 -28.91
N GLY A 132 27.70 20.84 -28.74
CA GLY A 132 28.62 21.74 -29.40
C GLY A 132 30.05 21.35 -28.99
N ARG A 133 31.04 21.84 -29.72
CA ARG A 133 32.47 21.53 -29.52
C ARG A 133 33.00 22.27 -28.28
N ARG A 134 33.87 21.63 -27.49
CA ARG A 134 35.03 22.30 -26.87
C ARG A 134 36.26 21.39 -26.97
N ALA A 135 37.34 21.99 -27.45
CA ALA A 135 38.64 21.39 -27.71
C ALA A 135 39.50 21.33 -26.44
N GLY A 136 40.43 20.37 -26.38
CA GLY A 136 41.51 20.33 -25.39
C GLY A 136 42.41 19.10 -25.47
N GLY A 137 43.44 19.18 -26.33
CA GLY A 137 44.83 18.72 -26.07
C GLY A 137 45.18 17.22 -25.94
N PRO A 138 46.26 16.73 -26.60
CA PRO A 138 46.66 15.32 -26.56
C PRO A 138 47.57 15.01 -25.36
N GLY A 139 47.37 13.83 -24.75
CA GLY A 139 48.28 13.24 -23.77
C GLY A 139 48.51 11.77 -24.09
N ALA A 140 49.70 11.46 -24.60
CA ALA A 140 50.18 10.10 -24.85
C ALA A 140 50.83 9.51 -23.58
N ALA A 141 50.53 8.25 -23.24
CA ALA A 141 51.50 7.30 -22.65
C ALA A 141 50.93 5.87 -22.49
N LYS A 142 51.45 4.98 -23.35
CA LYS A 142 51.79 3.54 -23.26
C LYS A 142 50.86 2.46 -22.64
N PRO A 143 50.77 1.27 -23.30
CA PRO A 143 50.15 0.07 -22.74
C PRO A 143 51.14 -0.76 -21.91
N GLY A 144 50.67 -1.29 -20.77
CA GLY A 144 51.35 -2.31 -19.99
C GLY A 144 50.60 -3.64 -20.06
N ARG A 145 51.28 -4.68 -20.51
CA ARG A 145 51.01 -6.12 -20.33
C ARG A 145 52.36 -6.85 -20.54
N PRO A 146 52.66 -8.01 -19.94
CA PRO A 146 51.85 -8.94 -19.14
C PRO A 146 52.08 -8.94 -17.64
#